data_AF-A0A820JZW8-F1
#
_entry.id   AF-A0A820JZW8-F1
#
_cell.length_a   1.000
_cell.length_b   1.000
_cell.length_c   1.000
_cell.angle_alpha   90.00
_cell.angle_beta   90.00
_cell.angle_gamma   90.00
#
_symmetry.space_group_name_H-M   'P 1'
#
loop_
_entity.id
_entity.type
_entity.pdbx_description
1 polymer ?
#
loop_
_entity_poly.entity_id
_entity_poly.type
_entity_poly.pdbx_seq_one_letter_code
_entity_poly.pdbx_strand_id
1 'polypeptide(L)'
;VLTNYQLGVGGGASVFNPPTNFWSTASPPQGNNYVVPRGLIVKNDALPHIRNWSEPTTGLVHAFHSGYWGSWIFEIASVNTSQNTIMFGRGGFQEARGSDSGGAFYISNIFEELDSPNEWFVDRHTRTLYFMPNETMPDVFVASQIPCLISVSGSSMENSVRNVIIRGLIMTETSSTYMKDYMVPSGGD
;
A
#
# COMPACT_ATOMS: atom_id res chain seq x y z
N VAL A 1 -24.21 -24.59 0.47
CA VAL A 1 -23.38 -24.54 -0.76
C VAL A 1 -23.82 -23.32 -1.53
N LEU A 2 -22.97 -22.29 -1.65
CA LEU A 2 -23.24 -21.16 -2.54
C LEU A 2 -23.24 -21.72 -3.96
N THR A 3 -24.39 -21.74 -4.62
CA THR A 3 -24.56 -22.40 -5.92
C THR A 3 -23.95 -21.62 -7.08
N ASN A 4 -23.58 -20.35 -6.89
CA ASN A 4 -23.05 -19.47 -7.92
C ASN A 4 -21.81 -18.67 -7.43
N TYR A 5 -20.74 -19.36 -7.04
CA TYR A 5 -19.45 -18.72 -6.78
C TYR A 5 -18.66 -18.57 -8.09
N GLN A 6 -18.09 -17.39 -8.33
CA GLN A 6 -17.18 -17.14 -9.44
C GLN A 6 -15.84 -16.60 -8.93
N LEU A 7 -14.75 -16.98 -9.59
CA LEU A 7 -13.42 -16.50 -9.27
C LEU A 7 -12.63 -16.32 -10.57
N GLY A 8 -12.13 -15.10 -10.78
CA GLY A 8 -11.21 -14.81 -11.86
C GLY A 8 -9.81 -15.31 -11.57
N VAL A 9 -9.10 -15.78 -12.59
CA VAL A 9 -7.69 -16.22 -12.49
C VAL A 9 -6.88 -15.54 -13.59
N GLY A 10 -5.77 -14.89 -13.22
CA GLY A 10 -4.93 -14.14 -14.15
C GLY A 10 -5.59 -12.85 -14.67
N GLY A 11 -5.13 -12.35 -15.82
CA GLY A 11 -5.63 -11.07 -16.38
C GLY A 11 -5.49 -9.93 -15.37
N GLY A 12 -6.57 -9.21 -15.09
CA GLY A 12 -6.61 -8.16 -14.06
C GLY A 12 -6.36 -8.66 -12.63
N ALA A 13 -6.48 -9.96 -12.36
CA ALA A 13 -6.13 -10.55 -11.07
C ALA A 13 -4.63 -10.86 -10.93
N SER A 14 -3.82 -10.69 -11.98
CA SER A 14 -2.39 -11.05 -11.96
C SER A 14 -1.54 -10.19 -11.01
N VAL A 15 -2.11 -9.10 -10.49
CA VAL A 15 -1.47 -8.24 -9.48
C VAL A 15 -1.54 -8.81 -8.07
N PHE A 16 -2.38 -9.83 -7.85
CA PHE A 16 -2.59 -10.47 -6.55
C PHE A 16 -1.79 -11.78 -6.43
N ASN A 17 -1.63 -12.25 -5.19
CA ASN A 17 -1.00 -13.53 -4.90
C ASN A 17 -1.84 -14.35 -3.90
N PRO A 18 -2.44 -15.49 -4.30
CA PRO A 18 -2.44 -16.04 -5.67
C PRO A 18 -3.17 -15.10 -6.65
N PRO A 19 -2.96 -15.25 -7.98
CA PRO A 19 -3.50 -14.35 -9.00
C PRO A 19 -5.00 -14.57 -9.23
N THR A 20 -5.78 -14.43 -8.17
CA THR A 20 -7.21 -14.73 -8.11
C THR A 20 -7.98 -13.55 -7.54
N ASN A 21 -9.12 -13.22 -8.15
CA ASN A 21 -9.98 -12.13 -7.67
C ASN A 21 -11.43 -12.36 -8.09
N PHE A 22 -12.36 -12.17 -7.16
CA PHE A 22 -13.80 -12.26 -7.41
C PHE A 22 -14.31 -11.18 -8.38
N TRP A 23 -13.69 -9.99 -8.35
CA TRP A 23 -14.09 -8.86 -9.21
C TRP A 23 -13.51 -8.94 -10.62
N SER A 24 -12.49 -9.77 -10.86
CA SER A 24 -11.82 -9.90 -12.17
C SER A 24 -12.36 -11.08 -12.99
N THR A 25 -13.66 -11.12 -13.27
CA THR A 25 -14.30 -12.20 -14.05
C THR A 25 -14.75 -11.73 -15.44
N ALA A 26 -15.17 -12.66 -16.30
CA ALA A 26 -15.71 -12.31 -17.63
C ALA A 26 -17.01 -11.47 -17.53
N SER A 27 -17.70 -11.51 -16.39
CA SER A 27 -18.89 -10.70 -16.11
C SER A 27 -18.85 -10.28 -14.64
N PRO A 28 -18.11 -9.21 -14.32
CA PRO A 28 -17.96 -8.73 -12.94
C PRO A 28 -19.33 -8.44 -12.32
N PRO A 29 -19.55 -8.76 -11.03
CA PRO A 29 -20.84 -8.58 -10.37
C PRO A 29 -21.34 -7.14 -10.42
N GLN A 30 -20.42 -6.17 -10.33
CA GLN A 30 -20.72 -4.74 -10.45
C GLN A 30 -19.50 -3.99 -11.01
N GLY A 31 -19.65 -3.43 -12.21
CA GLY A 31 -18.66 -2.54 -12.82
C GLY A 31 -17.68 -3.25 -13.75
N ASN A 32 -16.42 -2.80 -13.73
CA ASN A 32 -15.36 -3.25 -14.61
C ASN A 32 -14.46 -4.29 -13.93
N ASN A 33 -13.64 -4.97 -14.74
CA ASN A 33 -12.51 -5.74 -14.23
C ASN A 33 -11.56 -4.86 -13.41
N TYR A 34 -10.79 -5.50 -12.53
CA TYR A 34 -9.82 -4.80 -11.69
C TYR A 34 -8.92 -3.87 -12.51
N VAL A 35 -9.02 -2.59 -12.20
CA VAL A 35 -8.24 -1.50 -12.78
C VAL A 35 -7.93 -0.52 -11.67
N VAL A 36 -6.77 0.12 -11.75
CA VAL A 36 -6.35 1.17 -10.83
C VAL A 36 -5.72 2.32 -11.61
N PRO A 37 -5.69 3.54 -11.07
CA PRO A 37 -5.03 4.66 -11.74
C PRO A 37 -3.56 4.35 -11.99
N ARG A 38 -3.00 4.92 -13.07
CA ARG A 38 -1.60 4.71 -13.49
C ARG A 38 -0.69 5.91 -13.20
N GLY A 39 -1.26 6.95 -12.63
CA GLY A 39 -0.61 8.22 -12.39
C GLY A 39 -1.62 9.26 -11.95
N LEU A 40 -1.11 10.46 -11.66
CA LEU A 40 -1.92 11.62 -11.34
C LEU A 40 -1.37 12.88 -12.03
N ILE A 41 -2.26 13.85 -12.25
CA ILE A 41 -1.90 15.21 -12.61
C ILE A 41 -1.97 16.04 -11.33
N VAL A 42 -0.83 16.57 -10.90
CA VAL A 42 -0.70 17.41 -9.72
C VAL A 42 -1.26 18.79 -10.04
N LYS A 43 -2.25 19.24 -9.26
CA LYS A 43 -2.71 20.64 -9.35
C LYS A 43 -1.59 21.57 -8.92
N ASN A 44 -1.53 22.76 -9.49
CA ASN A 44 -0.58 23.78 -9.05
C ASN A 44 -0.68 23.96 -7.53
N ASP A 45 0.49 24.08 -6.90
CA ASP A 45 0.66 24.28 -5.44
C ASP A 45 0.20 23.12 -4.54
N ALA A 46 -0.31 22.01 -5.10
CA ALA A 46 -0.71 20.84 -4.29
C ALA A 46 0.49 20.07 -3.72
N LEU A 47 1.66 20.16 -4.37
CA LEU A 47 2.93 19.62 -3.91
C LEU A 47 4.01 20.71 -4.11
N PRO A 48 4.22 21.60 -3.14
CA PRO A 48 5.05 22.79 -3.32
C PRO A 48 6.53 22.46 -3.60
N HIS A 49 7.03 21.33 -3.09
CA HIS A 49 8.44 20.95 -3.23
C HIS A 49 8.72 19.98 -4.40
N ILE A 50 7.72 19.62 -5.22
CA ILE A 50 7.86 18.62 -6.30
C ILE A 50 8.99 18.91 -7.28
N ARG A 51 9.34 20.18 -7.49
CA ARG A 51 10.43 20.60 -8.38
C ARG A 51 11.83 20.42 -7.78
N ASN A 52 11.90 20.24 -6.47
CA ASN A 52 13.15 20.08 -5.71
C ASN A 52 13.50 18.61 -5.45
N TRP A 53 12.59 17.68 -5.73
CA TRP A 53 12.80 16.25 -5.49
C TRP A 53 13.99 15.74 -6.28
N SER A 54 15.05 15.34 -5.57
CA SER A 54 16.26 14.77 -6.15
C SER A 54 16.07 13.31 -6.55
N GLU A 55 15.39 12.52 -5.71
CA GLU A 55 15.18 11.09 -5.89
C GLU A 55 13.69 10.71 -5.76
N PRO A 56 12.84 11.13 -6.72
CA PRO A 56 11.38 10.95 -6.63
C PRO A 56 10.94 9.49 -6.58
N THR A 57 11.76 8.56 -7.08
CA THR A 57 11.48 7.11 -7.10
C THR A 57 11.52 6.46 -5.72
N THR A 58 12.03 7.17 -4.70
CA THR A 58 11.90 6.75 -3.31
C THR A 58 10.47 6.92 -2.79
N GLY A 59 9.68 7.80 -3.41
CA GLY A 59 8.37 8.18 -2.93
C GLY A 59 7.30 7.11 -3.14
N LEU A 60 6.31 7.17 -2.25
CA LEU A 60 5.07 6.40 -2.34
C LEU A 60 3.89 7.36 -2.51
N VAL A 61 3.02 7.05 -3.47
CA VAL A 61 1.72 7.71 -3.64
C VAL A 61 0.67 6.89 -2.93
N HIS A 62 -0.03 7.52 -1.99
CA HIS A 62 -1.21 6.95 -1.34
C HIS A 62 -2.43 7.61 -1.96
N ALA A 63 -3.18 6.88 -2.76
CA ALA A 63 -4.36 7.37 -3.47
C ALA A 63 -5.62 6.72 -2.89
N PHE A 64 -6.56 7.54 -2.42
CA PHE A 64 -7.85 7.04 -1.95
C PHE A 64 -8.71 6.59 -3.13
N HIS A 65 -9.55 5.58 -2.91
CA HIS A 65 -10.68 5.31 -3.78
C HIS A 65 -11.62 6.54 -3.77
N SER A 66 -12.30 6.84 -4.88
CA SER A 66 -13.18 8.02 -4.99
C SER A 66 -14.29 8.06 -3.92
N GLY A 67 -14.79 6.88 -3.54
CA GLY A 67 -15.73 6.68 -2.43
C GLY A 67 -15.12 6.60 -1.02
N TYR A 68 -13.81 6.81 -0.86
CA TYR A 68 -13.06 6.82 0.43
C TYR A 68 -13.13 5.55 1.30
N TRP A 69 -13.72 4.46 0.81
CA TRP A 69 -13.82 3.19 1.52
C TRP A 69 -12.59 2.29 1.34
N GLY A 70 -11.64 2.68 0.49
CA GLY A 70 -10.41 1.96 0.20
C GLY A 70 -9.31 2.90 -0.30
N SER A 71 -8.10 2.37 -0.44
CA SER A 71 -6.95 3.13 -0.92
C SER A 71 -5.96 2.21 -1.63
N TRP A 72 -5.18 2.79 -2.52
CA TRP A 72 -4.07 2.15 -3.20
C TRP A 72 -2.78 2.86 -2.85
N ILE A 73 -1.72 2.08 -2.72
CA ILE A 73 -0.38 2.61 -2.51
C ILE A 73 0.48 2.18 -3.69
N PHE A 74 1.20 3.15 -4.28
CA PHE A 74 2.06 2.97 -5.44
C PHE A 74 3.46 3.52 -5.17
N GLU A 75 4.47 2.85 -5.70
CA GLU A 75 5.78 3.46 -5.94
C GLU A 75 5.68 4.55 -7.01
N ILE A 76 6.48 5.61 -6.88
CA ILE A 76 6.63 6.60 -7.95
C ILE A 76 7.58 6.04 -9.02
N ALA A 77 7.09 5.90 -10.25
CA ALA A 77 7.93 5.49 -11.38
C ALA A 77 8.66 6.66 -12.02
N SER A 78 7.97 7.79 -12.20
CA SER A 78 8.57 9.01 -12.76
C SER A 78 7.74 10.24 -12.44
N VAL A 79 8.39 11.41 -12.50
CA VAL A 79 7.78 12.73 -12.33
C VAL A 79 8.14 13.59 -13.54
N ASN A 80 7.14 14.25 -14.12
CA ASN A 80 7.33 15.27 -15.14
C ASN A 80 6.80 16.61 -14.64
N THR A 81 7.72 17.49 -14.23
CA THR A 81 7.41 18.81 -13.67
C THR A 81 6.91 19.82 -14.72
N SER A 82 7.15 19.58 -16.01
CA SER A 82 6.61 20.43 -17.09
C SER A 82 5.14 20.14 -17.38
N GLN A 83 4.71 18.90 -17.16
CA GLN A 83 3.32 18.45 -17.34
C GLN A 83 2.58 18.31 -16.01
N ASN A 84 3.25 18.57 -14.88
CA ASN A 84 2.77 18.30 -13.53
C ASN A 84 2.22 16.87 -13.37
N THR A 85 2.92 15.86 -13.89
CA THR A 85 2.46 14.46 -13.81
C THR A 85 3.38 13.61 -12.95
N ILE A 86 2.76 12.68 -12.21
CA ILE A 86 3.44 11.59 -11.50
C ILE A 86 2.92 10.27 -12.07
N MET A 87 3.81 9.43 -12.57
CA MET A 87 3.47 8.10 -13.06
C MET A 87 3.71 7.06 -11.97
N PHE A 88 2.79 6.12 -11.85
CA PHE A 88 2.85 5.07 -10.82
C PHE A 88 3.63 3.85 -11.33
N GLY A 89 4.42 3.28 -10.43
CA GLY A 89 5.15 2.02 -10.61
C GLY A 89 4.40 0.84 -10.00
N ARG A 90 5.12 0.00 -9.25
CA ARG A 90 4.55 -1.14 -8.55
C ARG A 90 3.60 -0.69 -7.44
N GLY A 91 2.48 -1.38 -7.27
CA GLY A 91 1.50 -1.07 -6.22
C GLY A 91 0.06 -1.28 -6.68
N GLY A 92 -0.87 -0.65 -5.98
CA GLY A 92 -2.29 -0.67 -6.31
C GLY A 92 -2.92 -2.05 -6.31
N PHE A 93 -2.59 -2.85 -5.29
CA PHE A 93 -3.14 -4.20 -5.08
C PHE A 93 -3.72 -4.36 -3.68
N GLN A 94 -3.81 -3.29 -2.88
CA GLN A 94 -4.26 -3.34 -1.47
C GLN A 94 -5.79 -3.45 -1.33
N GLU A 95 -6.50 -3.49 -2.44
CA GLU A 95 -7.95 -3.52 -2.55
C GLU A 95 -8.32 -4.42 -3.74
N ALA A 96 -9.49 -5.06 -3.73
CA ALA A 96 -9.84 -6.14 -4.65
C ALA A 96 -10.76 -5.72 -5.82
N ARG A 97 -11.49 -4.61 -5.72
CA ARG A 97 -12.48 -4.16 -6.71
C ARG A 97 -11.85 -3.29 -7.80
N GLY A 98 -10.96 -2.38 -7.40
CA GLY A 98 -10.36 -1.38 -8.27
C GLY A 98 -11.32 -0.24 -8.63
N SER A 99 -10.75 0.79 -9.25
CA SER A 99 -11.47 1.85 -9.96
C SER A 99 -10.50 2.53 -10.93
N ASP A 100 -11.00 3.03 -12.05
CA ASP A 100 -10.20 3.79 -13.01
C ASP A 100 -9.89 5.23 -12.54
N SER A 101 -10.50 5.65 -11.43
CA SER A 101 -10.33 6.98 -10.84
C SER A 101 -10.00 6.92 -9.35
N GLY A 102 -9.08 7.79 -8.92
CA GLY A 102 -8.74 8.03 -7.52
C GLY A 102 -9.39 9.30 -6.98
N GLY A 103 -9.50 9.37 -5.66
CA GLY A 103 -9.90 10.54 -4.89
C GLY A 103 -8.70 11.37 -4.44
N ALA A 104 -8.73 11.83 -3.19
CA ALA A 104 -7.59 12.52 -2.58
C ALA A 104 -6.33 11.63 -2.58
N PHE A 105 -5.17 12.25 -2.45
CA PHE A 105 -3.90 11.55 -2.34
C PHE A 105 -2.95 12.27 -1.39
N TYR A 106 -1.93 11.56 -0.93
CA TYR A 106 -0.74 12.15 -0.31
C TYR A 106 0.51 11.39 -0.75
N ILE A 107 1.67 12.03 -0.57
CA ILE A 107 2.98 11.48 -0.89
C ILE A 107 3.73 11.21 0.42
N SER A 108 4.56 10.18 0.44
CA SER A 108 5.45 9.89 1.56
C SER A 108 6.80 9.39 1.05
N ASN A 109 7.79 9.37 1.93
CA ASN A 109 9.12 8.82 1.66
C ASN A 109 9.88 9.58 0.56
N ILE A 110 9.78 10.90 0.56
CA ILE A 110 10.61 11.83 -0.22
C ILE A 110 11.41 12.68 0.77
N PHE A 111 12.72 12.80 0.58
CA PHE A 111 13.58 13.52 1.51
C PHE A 111 13.23 15.01 1.60
N GLU A 112 12.91 15.65 0.48
CA GLU A 112 12.55 17.07 0.41
C GLU A 112 11.18 17.38 1.01
N GLU A 113 10.37 16.36 1.33
CA GLU A 113 9.11 16.50 2.07
C GLU A 113 9.29 16.20 3.57
N LEU A 114 10.54 16.08 4.06
CA LEU A 114 10.86 16.10 5.49
C LEU A 114 10.87 17.56 5.98
N ASP A 115 9.70 18.13 6.24
CA ASP A 115 9.52 19.57 6.44
C ASP A 115 8.86 19.96 7.77
N SER A 116 8.38 18.98 8.53
CA SER A 116 7.60 19.21 9.74
C SER A 116 8.12 18.44 10.96
N PRO A 117 7.90 18.97 12.19
CA PRO A 117 8.31 18.28 13.41
C PRO A 117 7.73 16.86 13.53
N ASN A 118 8.56 15.95 14.04
CA ASN A 118 8.34 14.51 14.21
C ASN A 118 8.33 13.68 12.92
N GLU A 119 8.65 14.27 11.77
CA GLU A 119 8.87 13.51 10.55
C GLU A 119 10.26 12.87 10.53
N TRP A 120 10.41 11.83 9.73
CA TRP A 120 11.67 11.11 9.55
C TRP A 120 11.82 10.60 8.11
N PHE A 121 13.06 10.42 7.71
CA PHE A 121 13.43 9.82 6.43
C PHE A 121 14.66 8.92 6.62
N VAL A 122 14.67 7.75 5.97
CA VAL A 122 15.82 6.86 5.97
C VAL A 122 16.41 6.82 4.57
N ASP A 123 17.61 7.38 4.43
CA ASP A 123 18.42 7.18 3.24
C ASP A 123 19.06 5.79 3.33
N ARG A 124 18.60 4.88 2.47
CA ARG A 124 19.07 3.49 2.42
C ARG A 124 20.43 3.34 1.74
N HIS A 125 20.83 4.31 0.90
CA HIS A 125 22.12 4.29 0.23
C HIS A 125 23.23 4.64 1.21
N THR A 126 23.07 5.74 1.93
CA THR A 126 24.04 6.17 2.96
C THR A 126 23.84 5.50 4.31
N ARG A 127 22.70 4.82 4.51
CA ARG A 127 22.27 4.20 5.78
C ARG A 127 22.09 5.22 6.89
N THR A 128 21.55 6.39 6.56
CA THR A 128 21.36 7.51 7.47
C THR A 128 19.89 7.70 7.81
N LEU A 129 19.57 7.79 9.10
CA LEU A 129 18.26 8.23 9.59
C LEU A 129 18.30 9.75 9.80
N TYR A 130 17.42 10.45 9.11
CA TYR A 130 17.09 11.85 9.33
C TYR A 130 15.80 11.91 10.16
N PHE A 131 15.79 12.72 11.21
CA PHE A 131 14.63 12.94 12.06
C PHE A 131 14.54 14.41 12.42
N MET A 132 13.35 15.00 12.29
CA MET A 132 13.09 16.38 12.69
C MET A 132 12.45 16.40 14.08
N PRO A 133 13.19 16.73 15.16
CA PRO A 133 12.63 16.72 16.51
C PRO A 133 11.62 17.84 16.72
N ASN A 134 10.57 17.56 17.51
CA ASN A 134 9.75 18.60 18.11
C ASN A 134 10.36 18.98 19.47
N GLU A 135 11.12 20.08 19.48
CA GLU A 135 11.89 20.61 20.63
C GLU A 135 13.09 19.73 21.04
N THR A 136 12.85 18.51 21.53
CA THR A 136 13.89 17.64 22.10
C THR A 136 14.09 16.36 21.31
N MET A 137 15.34 15.89 21.24
CA MET A 137 15.67 14.60 20.62
C MET A 137 15.25 13.41 21.50
N PRO A 138 14.71 12.33 20.92
CA PRO A 138 14.50 11.07 21.62
C PRO A 138 15.82 10.41 22.01
N ASP A 139 15.85 9.76 23.16
CA ASP A 139 16.98 8.95 23.61
C ASP A 139 17.08 7.60 22.87
N VAL A 140 15.96 7.11 22.34
CA VAL A 140 15.85 5.79 21.71
C VAL A 140 15.03 5.88 20.42
N PHE A 141 15.58 5.29 19.35
CA PHE A 141 14.86 5.03 18.11
C PHE A 141 14.61 3.53 17.97
N VAL A 142 13.37 3.15 17.65
CA VAL A 142 12.97 1.76 17.40
C VAL A 142 12.42 1.64 15.99
N ALA A 143 12.96 0.72 15.20
CA ALA A 143 12.54 0.48 13.81
C ALA A 143 11.98 -0.94 13.66
N SER A 144 10.70 -1.06 13.31
CA SER A 144 10.03 -2.34 13.06
C SER A 144 10.71 -3.14 11.93
N GLN A 145 11.00 -4.42 12.17
CA GLN A 145 11.70 -5.27 11.19
C GLN A 145 10.82 -6.39 10.62
N ILE A 146 9.96 -7.01 11.44
CA ILE A 146 9.20 -8.20 11.06
C ILE A 146 7.69 -7.92 10.96
N PRO A 147 6.98 -8.47 9.96
CA PRO A 147 5.56 -8.16 9.73
C PRO A 147 4.61 -8.97 10.63
N CYS A 148 5.09 -10.03 11.26
CA CYS A 148 4.27 -11.00 11.96
C CYS A 148 5.08 -11.59 13.13
N LEU A 149 4.50 -11.56 14.33
CA LEU A 149 5.13 -12.10 15.55
C LEU A 149 4.75 -13.56 15.79
N ILE A 150 3.49 -13.92 15.52
CA ILE A 150 2.96 -15.26 15.71
C ILE A 150 2.12 -15.64 14.49
N SER A 151 2.51 -16.73 13.83
CA SER A 151 1.75 -17.35 12.75
C SER A 151 1.22 -18.70 13.23
N VAL A 152 -0.10 -18.89 13.16
CA VAL A 152 -0.77 -20.15 13.49
C VAL A 152 -1.41 -20.67 12.21
N SER A 153 -0.89 -21.77 11.68
CA SER A 153 -1.35 -22.32 10.41
C SER A 153 -1.50 -23.84 10.49
N GLY A 154 -2.62 -24.33 9.98
CA GLY A 154 -2.84 -25.75 9.73
C GLY A 154 -2.32 -26.14 8.35
N SER A 155 -2.13 -27.42 8.08
CA SER A 155 -1.70 -27.87 6.74
C SER A 155 -2.86 -27.96 5.74
N SER A 156 -4.11 -28.03 6.21
CA SER A 156 -5.34 -28.00 5.39
C SER A 156 -6.56 -27.63 6.22
N MET A 157 -7.73 -27.50 5.59
CA MET A 157 -9.01 -27.29 6.29
C MET A 157 -9.35 -28.44 7.25
N GLU A 158 -9.05 -29.68 6.85
CA GLU A 158 -9.24 -30.88 7.65
C GLU A 158 -8.23 -30.95 8.80
N ASN A 159 -6.98 -30.53 8.54
CA ASN A 159 -5.87 -30.52 9.48
C ASN A 159 -5.64 -29.13 10.09
N SER A 160 -6.71 -28.55 10.61
CA SER A 160 -6.68 -27.24 11.27
C SER A 160 -6.00 -27.31 12.64
N VAL A 161 -5.29 -26.24 13.01
CA VAL A 161 -4.77 -26.08 14.37
C VAL A 161 -5.93 -25.85 15.33
N ARG A 162 -5.93 -26.52 16.48
CA ARG A 162 -6.99 -26.45 17.50
C ARG A 162 -6.40 -26.24 18.89
N ASN A 163 -7.19 -25.69 19.80
CA ASN A 163 -6.85 -25.53 21.22
C ASN A 163 -5.60 -24.67 21.50
N VAL A 164 -5.44 -23.55 20.78
CA VAL A 164 -4.32 -22.60 20.99
C VAL A 164 -4.71 -21.56 22.03
N ILE A 165 -3.86 -21.37 23.04
CA ILE A 165 -4.01 -20.32 24.06
C ILE A 165 -2.78 -19.43 24.01
N ILE A 166 -2.96 -18.16 23.64
CA ILE A 166 -1.94 -17.10 23.70
C ILE A 166 -2.47 -16.04 24.68
N ARG A 167 -1.79 -15.82 25.80
CA ARG A 167 -2.26 -14.91 26.86
C ARG A 167 -1.09 -14.16 27.50
N GLY A 168 -1.35 -12.94 27.96
CA GLY A 168 -0.42 -12.14 28.76
C GLY A 168 0.72 -11.49 27.96
N LEU A 169 0.51 -11.17 26.68
CA LEU A 169 1.54 -10.56 25.81
C LEU A 169 1.15 -9.14 25.38
N ILE A 170 2.16 -8.28 25.24
CA ILE A 170 2.08 -7.01 24.49
C ILE A 170 2.77 -7.26 23.15
N MET A 171 2.06 -7.04 22.04
CA MET A 171 2.57 -7.19 20.68
C MET A 171 2.65 -5.81 20.04
N THR A 172 3.86 -5.40 19.65
CA THR A 172 4.17 -4.07 19.12
C THR A 172 5.24 -4.19 18.03
N GLU A 173 5.54 -3.07 17.34
CA GLU A 173 6.69 -2.93 16.42
C GLU A 173 6.72 -3.90 15.22
N THR A 174 5.55 -4.28 14.69
CA THR A 174 5.48 -4.99 13.41
C THR A 174 5.67 -4.04 12.23
N SER A 175 6.34 -4.50 11.18
CA SER A 175 6.53 -3.72 9.95
C SER A 175 5.29 -3.73 9.07
N SER A 176 5.08 -2.63 8.36
CA SER A 176 3.95 -2.47 7.43
C SER A 176 4.00 -3.49 6.29
N THR A 177 2.83 -3.98 5.87
CA THR A 177 2.70 -5.01 4.84
C THR A 177 2.00 -4.51 3.57
N TYR A 178 1.64 -3.23 3.48
CA TYR A 178 0.83 -2.68 2.38
C TYR A 178 1.53 -2.76 1.01
N MET A 179 2.85 -2.87 0.94
CA MET A 179 3.60 -3.14 -0.32
C MET A 179 4.07 -4.59 -0.44
N LYS A 180 3.61 -5.52 0.40
CA LYS A 180 3.84 -6.96 0.21
C LYS A 180 2.77 -7.55 -0.71
N ASP A 181 3.05 -8.73 -1.22
CA ASP A 181 2.09 -9.52 -1.99
C ASP A 181 0.74 -9.58 -1.27
N TYR A 182 -0.32 -9.24 -2.01
CA TYR A 182 -1.66 -9.15 -1.47
C TYR A 182 -2.51 -10.31 -1.96
N MET A 183 -3.09 -11.03 -1.01
CA MET A 183 -4.14 -12.01 -1.28
C MET A 183 -5.48 -11.34 -1.11
N VAL A 184 -6.36 -11.47 -2.10
CA VAL A 184 -7.76 -11.04 -1.99
C VAL A 184 -8.45 -11.96 -0.96
N PRO A 185 -8.80 -11.46 0.25
CA PRO A 185 -9.23 -12.34 1.33
C PRO A 185 -10.72 -12.72 1.24
N SER A 186 -11.50 -11.96 0.45
CA SER A 186 -12.95 -12.13 0.29
C SER A 186 -13.39 -11.60 -1.07
N GLY A 187 -14.52 -12.09 -1.57
CA GLY A 187 -15.17 -11.55 -2.77
C GLY A 187 -15.82 -10.18 -2.58
N GLY A 188 -15.79 -9.63 -1.36
CA GLY A 188 -16.64 -8.49 -0.99
C GLY A 188 -18.02 -8.97 -0.54
N ASP A 189 -18.67 -8.14 0.27
CA ASP A 189 -20.03 -8.39 0.79
C ASP A 189 -21.11 -8.24 -0.29
#